data_AF-A0A3B8Z8N1-F1
#
_entry.id   AF-A0A3B8Z8N1-F1
#
_cell.length_a   1.000
_cell.length_b   1.000
_cell.length_c   1.000
_cell.angle_alpha   90.00
_cell.angle_beta   90.00
_cell.angle_gamma   90.00
#
_symmetry.space_group_name_H-M   'P 1'
#
loop_
_entity.id
_entity.type
_entity.pdbx_description
1 polymer ?
#
loop_
_entity_poly.entity_id
_entity_poly.type
_entity_poly.pdbx_seq_one_letter_code
_entity_poly.pdbx_strand_id
1 'polypeptide(L)' 'MNLASLQGLNVLVTRPAPQQQSIREAIKSLGGHAIHFPLIDIVPLRGTENIQELEQKVRALDSYQVLIFV' A
#
# COMPACT_ATOMS: atom_id res chain seq x y z
N MET A 1 -9.58 -6.36 24.79
CA MET A 1 -8.57 -6.90 23.86
C MET A 1 -7.21 -6.72 24.50
N ASN A 2 -6.42 -7.78 24.64
CA ASN A 2 -5.04 -7.67 25.08
C ASN A 2 -4.25 -7.10 23.89
N LEU A 3 -3.93 -5.79 23.92
CA LEU A 3 -3.02 -5.19 22.94
C LEU A 3 -1.65 -5.82 23.21
N ALA A 4 -1.25 -6.78 22.38
CA ALA A 4 0.08 -7.36 22.46
C ALA A 4 1.10 -6.21 22.34
N SER A 5 1.78 -5.93 23.44
CA SER A 5 2.80 -4.89 23.50
C SER A 5 3.94 -5.26 22.55
N LEU A 6 4.48 -4.25 21.85
CA LEU A 6 5.68 -4.36 21.03
C LEU A 6 6.91 -3.78 21.73
N GLN A 7 6.83 -3.56 23.05
CA GLN A 7 7.90 -2.95 23.83
C GLN A 7 9.23 -3.68 23.63
N GLY A 8 10.25 -2.94 23.21
CA GLY A 8 11.60 -3.45 22.99
C GLY A 8 11.79 -4.27 21.71
N LEU A 9 10.75 -4.45 20.89
CA LEU A 9 10.86 -5.12 19.60
C LEU A 9 11.28 -4.14 18.50
N ASN A 10 12.19 -4.60 17.64
CA ASN A 10 12.50 -3.98 16.37
C ASN A 10 11.70 -4.66 15.26
N VAL A 11 10.91 -3.89 14.52
CA VAL A 11 10.01 -4.40 13.47
C VAL A 11 10.47 -3.87 12.11
N LEU A 12 10.89 -4.78 11.22
CA LEU A 12 11.25 -4.44 9.85
C LEU A 12 9.99 -4.28 8.98
N VAL A 13 9.81 -3.11 8.38
CA VAL A 13 8.66 -2.79 7.53
C VAL A 13 9.10 -2.74 6.06
N THR A 14 8.59 -3.69 5.26
CA THR A 14 9.00 -3.90 3.86
C THR A 14 8.00 -3.44 2.80
N ARG A 15 6.89 -2.83 3.22
CA ARG A 15 5.79 -2.37 2.35
C ARG A 15 6.19 -1.20 1.44
N PRO A 16 5.36 -0.79 0.46
CA PRO A 16 5.62 0.44 -0.28
C PRO A 16 5.62 1.66 0.63
N ALA A 17 6.57 2.58 0.43
CA ALA A 17 6.76 3.76 1.27
C ALA A 17 5.47 4.58 1.50
N PRO A 18 4.61 4.83 0.47
CA PRO A 18 3.37 5.58 0.67
C PRO A 18 2.39 4.94 1.66
N GLN A 19 2.48 3.61 1.87
CA GLN A 19 1.55 2.84 2.69
C GLN A 19 2.10 2.52 4.10
N GLN A 20 3.28 3.05 4.46
CA GLN A 20 3.95 2.68 5.71
C GLN A 20 3.66 3.59 6.91
N GLN A 21 3.07 4.77 6.71
CA GLN A 21 2.96 5.73 7.82
C GLN A 21 2.09 5.21 8.96
N SER A 22 0.89 4.71 8.64
CA SER A 22 -0.05 4.18 9.63
C SER A 22 0.50 2.99 10.42
N ILE A 23 1.22 2.07 9.75
CA ILE A 23 1.78 0.89 10.42
C ILE A 23 2.97 1.27 11.31
N ARG A 24 3.78 2.25 10.91
CA ARG A 24 4.89 2.75 11.74
C ARG A 24 4.36 3.42 13.00
N GLU A 25 3.30 4.21 12.88
CA GLU A 25 2.63 4.85 14.00
C GLU A 25 2.01 3.81 14.95
N ALA A 26 1.35 2.79 14.41
CA ALA A 26 0.82 1.69 15.20
C ALA A 26 1.93 0.95 15.97
N ILE A 27 3.05 0.61 15.31
CA ILE A 27 4.19 -0.04 15.96
C ILE A 27 4.75 0.81 17.11
N LYS A 28 4.95 2.11 16.87
CA LYS A 28 5.42 3.05 17.89
C LYS A 28 4.44 3.19 19.05
N SER A 29 3.14 3.25 18.76
CA SER A 29 2.09 3.35 19.80
C SER A 29 2.04 2.14 20.74
N LEU A 30 2.54 0.98 20.28
CA LEU A 30 2.65 -0.24 21.06
C LEU A 30 4.01 -0.40 21.77
N GLY A 31 4.88 0.61 21.70
CA GLY A 31 6.23 0.61 22.32
C GLY A 31 7.34 -0.01 21.47
N GLY A 32 7.04 -0.36 20.21
CA GLY A 32 8.00 -0.95 19.28
C GLY A 32 8.77 0.09 18.47
N HIS A 33 9.89 -0.33 17.90
CA HIS A 33 10.70 0.47 16.99
C HIS A 33 10.57 -0.03 15.55
N ALA A 34 10.06 0.82 14.66
CA ALA A 34 9.87 0.48 13.26
C ALA A 34 11.11 0.83 12.41
N ILE A 35 11.71 -0.18 11.77
CA ILE A 35 12.81 -0.06 10.81
C ILE A 35 12.21 -0.01 9.40
N HIS A 36 12.48 1.06 8.68
CA HIS A 36 11.91 1.30 7.35
C HIS A 36 12.82 0.73 6.26
N PHE A 37 12.31 -0.25 5.50
CA PHE A 37 13.06 -0.88 4.40
C PHE A 37 12.13 -1.33 3.25
N PRO A 38 11.54 -0.39 2.48
CA PRO A 38 10.63 -0.72 1.39
C PRO A 38 11.28 -1.63 0.36
N LEU A 39 10.60 -2.74 0.04
CA LEU A 39 11.03 -3.69 -0.99
C LEU A 39 10.20 -3.59 -2.27
N ILE A 40 9.15 -2.77 -2.26
CA ILE A 40 8.22 -2.61 -3.36
C ILE A 40 8.04 -1.11 -3.60
N ASP A 41 8.14 -0.70 -4.86
CA ASP A 41 7.83 0.66 -5.28
C ASP A 41 6.47 0.70 -5.99
N ILE A 42 5.76 1.82 -5.85
CA ILE A 42 4.51 2.07 -6.57
C ILE A 42 4.78 3.14 -7.60
N VAL A 43 4.85 2.71 -8.86
CA VAL A 43 5.11 3.59 -9.99
C VAL A 43 3.88 3.67 -10.90
N PRO A 44 3.58 4.83 -11.51
CA PRO A 44 2.57 4.91 -12.56
C PRO A 44 2.94 4.02 -13.75
N LEU A 45 1.92 3.50 -14.44
CA LEU A 45 2.10 2.80 -15.72
C LEU A 45 2.73 3.75 -16.74
N ARG A 46 3.71 3.28 -17.53
CA ARG A 46 4.47 4.09 -18.50
C ARG A 46 4.53 3.41 -19.88
N GLY A 47 3.56 3.74 -20.75
CA GLY A 47 3.60 3.67 -22.23
C GLY A 47 3.84 2.31 -22.91
N THR A 48 4.55 1.38 -22.28
CA THR A 48 4.90 0.05 -22.80
C THR A 48 3.93 -1.02 -22.32
N GLU A 49 3.15 -0.73 -21.27
CA GLU A 49 2.04 -1.55 -20.85
C GLU A 49 0.83 -1.34 -21.77
N ASN A 50 -0.18 -2.21 -21.67
CA ASN A 50 -1.38 -2.19 -22.52
C ASN A 50 -2.32 -1.00 -22.19
N ILE A 51 -1.77 0.21 -22.10
CA ILE A 51 -2.46 1.45 -21.72
C ILE A 51 -3.62 1.73 -22.67
N GLN A 52 -3.48 1.42 -23.97
CA GLN A 52 -4.58 1.61 -24.92
C GLN A 52 -5.80 0.74 -24.59
N GLU A 53 -5.60 -0.51 -24.17
CA GLU A 53 -6.71 -1.38 -23.76
C GLU A 53 -7.35 -0.86 -22.47
N LEU A 54 -6.54 -0.41 -21.50
CA LEU A 54 -7.03 0.19 -20.26
C LEU A 54 -7.84 1.47 -20.55
N GLU A 55 -7.35 2.35 -21.41
CA GLU A 55 -8.06 3.56 -21.83
C GLU A 55 -9.40 3.25 -22.49
N GLN A 56 -9.46 2.23 -23.36
CA GLN A 56 -10.72 1.80 -23.97
C GLN A 56 -11.73 1.33 -22.93
N LYS A 57 -11.30 0.54 -21.94
CA LYS A 57 -12.15 0.09 -20.82
C LYS A 57 -12.62 1.27 -19.98
N VAL A 58 -11.75 2.25 -19.73
CA VAL A 58 -12.10 3.48 -18.99
C VAL A 58 -13.07 4.37 -19.80
N ARG A 59 -12.98 4.41 -21.13
CA ARG A 59 -13.93 5.15 -21.98
C ARG A 59 -15.31 4.49 -22.02
N ALA A 60 -15.38 3.18 -21.92
CA ALA A 60 -16.61 2.41 -21.90
C ALA A 60 -17.13 2.15 -20.48
N LEU A 61 -16.82 3.00 -19.51
CA LEU A 61 -17.22 2.79 -18.11
C LEU A 61 -18.73 2.67 -17.92
N ASP A 62 -19.50 3.34 -18.77
CA ASP A 62 -20.95 3.27 -18.86
C ASP A 62 -21.49 1.87 -19.21
N SER A 63 -20.66 1.00 -19.78
CA SER A 63 -21.02 -0.41 -20.03
C SER A 63 -20.97 -1.30 -18.78
N TYR A 64 -20.32 -0.84 -17.70
CA TYR A 64 -20.17 -1.59 -16.45
C TYR A 64 -21.17 -1.12 -15.40
N GLN A 65 -21.70 -2.06 -14.63
CA GLN A 65 -22.65 -1.74 -13.55
C GLN A 65 -21.94 -1.36 -12.24
N VAL A 66 -20.68 -1.77 -12.07
CA VAL A 66 -19.90 -1.58 -10.85
C VAL A 66 -18.44 -1.32 -11.19
N LEU A 67 -17.84 -0.35 -10.49
CA LEU A 67 -16.39 -0.12 -10.47
C LEU A 67 -15.85 -0.44 -9.08
N ILE A 68 -14.72 -1.14 -9.00
CA ILE A 68 -14.07 -1.51 -7.73
C ILE A 68 -12.66 -0.90 -7.72
N PHE A 69 -12.36 -0.14 -6.67
CA PHE A 69 -11.02 0.38 -6.37
C PHE A 69 -10.50 -0.34 -5.13
N VAL A 70 -9.26 -0.85 -5.20
CA VAL A 70 -8.60 -1.64 -4.15
C VAL A 70 -7.63 -0.82 -3.32
#